data_AF-A0A9P5ZSA5-F1
#
_entry.id   AF-A0A9P5ZSA5-F1
#
_cell.length_a   1.000
_cell.length_b   1.000
_cell.length_c   1.000
_cell.angle_alpha   90.00
_cell.angle_beta   90.00
_cell.angle_gamma   90.00
#
_symmetry.space_group_name_H-M   'P 1'
#
loop_
_entity.id
_entity.type
_entity.pdbx_description
1 polymer ?
#
loop_
_entity_poly.entity_id
_entity_poly.type
_entity_poly.pdbx_seq_one_letter_code
_entity_poly.pdbx_strand_id
1 'polypeptide(L)'
;MAVANSLHGQYYGTSAGVDGLRHAFDLLEHKKLVTQSMKGPFWHHLDEALHHISEAHFRACWLKLGSVQSLAELTSKSPMQLQALATQILNNLASRNAVTSAANYLWDAIHAGDVGRMEDVLPTLLNSNHTIEVLELIQEMQKEWPESIRNYIKQNYWLVTWMGKPNSWMLFDLAQEENITDIKIVNYQALGPGGSMPYLMKVSPAIPALHISQSYTMNNQARRSRL
;
A
#
# COMPACT_ATOMS: atom_id res chain seq x y z
N MET A 1 0.92 -3.90 25.50
CA MET A 1 -0.55 -4.10 25.57
C MET A 1 -1.25 -3.45 24.37
N ALA A 2 -1.24 -2.12 24.21
CA ALA A 2 -1.87 -1.46 23.05
C ALA A 2 -1.25 -1.85 21.70
N VAL A 3 0.08 -1.91 21.62
CA VAL A 3 0.83 -2.26 20.39
C VAL A 3 0.51 -3.69 19.92
N ALA A 4 0.45 -4.66 20.83
CA ALA A 4 0.21 -6.05 20.47
C ALA A 4 -1.25 -6.34 20.09
N ASN A 5 -2.22 -5.64 20.69
CA ASN A 5 -3.61 -5.65 20.20
C ASN A 5 -3.74 -4.98 18.82
N SER A 6 -2.98 -3.90 18.60
CA SER A 6 -2.91 -3.22 17.30
C SER A 6 -2.29 -4.13 16.23
N LEU A 7 -1.18 -4.80 16.53
CA LEU A 7 -0.53 -5.78 15.66
C LEU A 7 -1.47 -6.95 15.35
N HIS A 8 -2.06 -7.55 16.38
CA HIS A 8 -3.03 -8.61 16.15
C HIS A 8 -4.21 -8.14 15.32
N GLY A 9 -4.74 -6.93 15.54
CA GLY A 9 -5.88 -6.41 14.78
C GLY A 9 -5.55 -6.10 13.32
N GLN A 10 -4.40 -5.49 13.06
CA GLN A 10 -3.97 -5.09 11.71
C GLN A 10 -3.56 -6.27 10.84
N TYR A 11 -2.89 -7.26 11.43
CA TYR A 11 -2.32 -8.39 10.68
C TYR A 11 -3.13 -9.68 10.86
N TYR A 12 -4.32 -9.63 11.47
CA TYR A 12 -5.13 -10.82 11.74
C TYR A 12 -5.47 -11.58 10.45
N GLY A 13 -5.98 -10.88 9.44
CA GLY A 13 -6.43 -11.48 8.19
C GLY A 13 -7.55 -12.51 8.37
N THR A 14 -7.64 -13.45 7.42
CA THR A 14 -8.63 -14.55 7.43
C THR A 14 -7.93 -15.90 7.31
N SER A 15 -8.61 -16.99 7.66
CA SER A 15 -8.07 -18.36 7.54
C SER A 15 -7.77 -18.78 6.09
N ALA A 16 -8.48 -18.19 5.13
CA ALA A 16 -8.34 -18.46 3.70
C ALA A 16 -7.31 -17.54 3.01
N GLY A 17 -6.98 -16.40 3.62
CA GLY A 17 -5.96 -15.49 3.12
C GLY A 17 -4.56 -16.06 3.37
N VAL A 18 -3.76 -16.17 2.31
CA VAL A 18 -2.35 -16.54 2.41
C VAL A 18 -1.62 -15.39 3.15
N ASP A 19 -0.77 -15.72 4.12
CA ASP A 19 0.06 -14.78 4.92
C ASP A 19 -0.61 -13.97 6.06
N GLY A 20 -1.88 -14.20 6.37
CA GLY A 20 -2.53 -13.61 7.56
C GLY A 20 -2.15 -14.31 8.88
N LEU A 21 -2.10 -13.59 10.00
CA LEU A 21 -1.85 -14.21 11.32
C LEU A 21 -2.86 -15.32 11.64
N ARG A 22 -4.12 -15.16 11.21
CA ARG A 22 -5.16 -16.17 11.40
C ARG A 22 -4.85 -17.45 10.64
N HIS A 23 -4.41 -17.34 9.38
CA HIS A 23 -3.97 -18.49 8.60
C HIS A 23 -2.78 -19.19 9.26
N ALA A 24 -1.79 -18.43 9.72
CA ALA A 24 -0.64 -18.97 10.44
C ALA A 24 -1.02 -19.63 11.77
N PHE A 25 -1.95 -19.05 12.53
CA PHE A 25 -2.45 -19.64 13.78
C PHE A 25 -3.23 -20.92 13.53
N ASP A 26 -4.00 -21.00 12.45
CA ASP A 26 -4.70 -22.22 12.08
C ASP A 26 -3.73 -23.31 11.63
N LEU A 27 -2.68 -22.96 10.85
CA LEU A 27 -1.62 -23.88 10.42
C LEU A 27 -0.77 -24.41 11.59
N LEU A 28 -0.47 -23.56 12.57
CA LEU A 28 0.27 -23.90 13.79
C LEU A 28 -0.64 -24.44 14.92
N GLU A 29 -1.93 -24.65 14.64
CA GLU A 29 -2.95 -25.13 15.58
C GLU A 29 -3.10 -24.29 16.88
N HIS A 30 -2.69 -23.02 16.86
CA HIS A 30 -2.79 -22.09 17.99
C HIS A 30 -4.21 -21.48 18.14
N LYS A 31 -5.19 -22.34 18.43
CA LYS A 31 -6.63 -21.96 18.56
C LYS A 31 -6.92 -20.91 19.64
N LYS A 32 -6.03 -20.72 20.61
CA LYS A 32 -6.19 -19.76 21.72
C LYS A 32 -5.85 -18.31 21.34
N LEU A 33 -5.23 -18.09 20.18
CA LEU A 33 -4.88 -16.76 19.68
C LEU A 33 -5.97 -16.15 18.78
N VAL A 34 -7.12 -16.82 18.66
CA VAL A 34 -8.22 -16.36 17.82
C VAL A 34 -8.93 -15.14 18.41
N THR A 35 -9.03 -15.04 19.74
CA THR A 35 -9.74 -13.96 20.42
C THR A 35 -8.76 -13.12 21.22
N GLN A 36 -8.75 -11.82 20.98
CA GLN A 36 -7.91 -10.88 21.73
C GLN A 36 -8.32 -10.89 23.21
N SER A 37 -7.35 -11.14 24.10
CA SER A 37 -7.57 -11.03 25.55
C SER A 37 -6.51 -10.12 26.18
N MET A 38 -6.96 -9.14 26.96
CA MET A 38 -6.07 -8.27 27.73
C MET A 38 -5.54 -8.92 29.03
N LYS A 39 -5.99 -10.14 29.36
CA LYS A 39 -5.62 -10.87 30.58
C LYS A 39 -5.17 -12.30 30.27
N GLY A 40 -4.17 -12.80 30.99
CA GLY A 40 -3.71 -14.20 30.94
C GLY A 40 -2.55 -14.47 29.95
N PRO A 41 -2.30 -15.75 29.61
CA PRO A 41 -1.13 -16.19 28.84
C PRO A 41 -1.18 -15.84 27.35
N PHE A 42 -2.22 -15.12 26.90
CA PHE A 42 -2.39 -14.69 25.51
C PHE A 42 -1.14 -14.01 24.95
N TRP A 43 -0.49 -13.15 25.75
CA TRP A 43 0.72 -12.44 25.33
C TRP A 43 1.92 -13.35 25.11
N HIS A 44 2.13 -14.31 26.01
CA HIS A 44 3.22 -15.27 25.86
C HIS A 44 3.02 -16.13 24.61
N HIS A 45 1.78 -16.57 24.35
CA HIS A 45 1.47 -17.33 23.16
C HIS A 45 1.53 -16.51 21.88
N LEU A 46 1.13 -15.23 21.91
CA LEU A 46 1.22 -14.34 20.75
C LEU A 46 2.68 -14.04 20.41
N ASP A 47 3.51 -13.79 21.42
CA ASP A 47 4.94 -13.56 21.26
C ASP A 47 5.64 -14.80 20.70
N GLU A 48 5.36 -15.98 21.25
CA GLU A 48 5.86 -17.26 20.76
C GLU A 48 5.43 -17.55 19.31
N ALA A 49 4.16 -17.31 18.98
CA ALA A 49 3.66 -17.48 17.62
C ALA A 49 4.32 -16.51 16.64
N LEU A 50 4.50 -15.24 17.02
CA LEU A 50 5.20 -14.26 16.19
C LEU A 50 6.66 -14.64 15.96
N HIS A 51 7.34 -15.21 16.95
CA HIS A 51 8.70 -15.74 16.78
C HIS A 51 8.72 -16.90 15.78
N HIS A 52 7.82 -17.88 15.89
CA HIS A 52 7.74 -19.00 14.96
C HIS A 52 7.41 -18.57 13.52
N ILE A 53 6.46 -17.66 13.35
CA ILE A 53 6.09 -17.11 12.04
C ILE A 53 7.28 -16.36 11.43
N SER A 54 7.92 -15.50 12.22
CA SER A 54 9.10 -14.75 11.77
C SER A 54 10.23 -15.70 11.36
N GLU A 55 10.51 -16.71 12.17
CA GLU A 55 11.52 -17.73 11.87
C GLU A 55 11.19 -18.49 10.58
N ALA A 56 9.95 -18.89 10.37
CA ALA A 56 9.51 -19.55 9.15
C ALA A 56 9.70 -18.65 7.92
N HIS A 57 9.32 -17.37 8.01
CA HIS A 57 9.51 -16.39 6.93
C HIS A 57 11.00 -16.15 6.62
N PHE A 58 11.85 -16.03 7.66
CA PHE A 58 13.29 -15.92 7.45
C PHE A 58 13.85 -17.16 6.75
N ARG A 59 13.45 -18.36 7.19
CA ARG A 59 13.84 -19.63 6.54
C ARG A 59 13.37 -19.68 5.09
N ALA A 60 12.16 -19.22 4.78
CA ALA A 60 11.64 -19.14 3.40
C ALA A 60 12.46 -18.18 2.53
N CYS A 61 12.88 -17.02 3.07
CA CYS A 61 13.76 -16.09 2.36
C CYS A 61 15.10 -16.75 1.99
N TRP A 62 15.67 -17.52 2.92
CA TRP A 62 16.90 -18.28 2.70
C TRP A 62 16.75 -19.36 1.64
N LEU A 63 15.63 -20.09 1.60
CA LEU A 63 15.34 -21.07 0.56
C LEU A 63 15.22 -20.40 -0.82
N LYS A 64 14.43 -19.30 -0.90
CA LYS A 64 14.17 -18.56 -2.14
C LYS A 64 15.45 -17.97 -2.74
N LEU A 65 16.23 -17.22 -1.96
CA LEU A 65 17.46 -16.60 -2.46
C LEU A 65 18.61 -17.59 -2.58
N GLY A 66 18.67 -18.61 -1.72
CA GLY A 66 19.63 -19.69 -1.82
C GLY A 66 19.42 -20.58 -3.05
N SER A 67 18.22 -20.53 -3.66
CA SER A 67 17.73 -21.43 -4.72
C SER A 67 17.87 -22.89 -4.33
N VAL A 68 17.49 -23.19 -3.08
CA VAL A 68 17.59 -24.53 -2.47
C VAL A 68 16.22 -25.01 -2.00
N GLN A 69 16.01 -26.32 -2.03
CA GLN A 69 14.74 -26.91 -1.59
C GLN A 69 14.71 -27.22 -0.09
N SER A 70 15.89 -27.30 0.54
CA SER A 70 16.04 -27.57 1.97
C SER A 70 17.11 -26.68 2.61
N LEU A 71 16.91 -26.29 3.87
CA LEU A 71 17.90 -25.53 4.64
C LEU A 71 19.20 -26.31 4.84
N ALA A 72 19.15 -27.65 4.82
CA ALA A 72 20.34 -28.48 4.91
C ALA A 72 21.28 -28.24 3.71
N GLU A 73 20.74 -27.92 2.53
CA GLU A 73 21.55 -27.64 1.33
C GLU A 73 22.37 -26.35 1.47
N LEU A 74 21.97 -25.42 2.35
CA LEU A 74 22.74 -24.20 2.64
C LEU A 74 24.06 -24.53 3.34
N THR A 75 24.15 -25.66 4.04
CA THR A 75 25.41 -26.08 4.71
C THR A 75 26.50 -26.47 3.73
N SER A 76 26.14 -26.74 2.46
CA SER A 76 27.11 -27.01 1.39
C SER A 76 27.71 -25.74 0.77
N LYS A 77 27.15 -24.56 1.04
CA LYS A 77 27.66 -23.27 0.57
C LYS A 77 28.81 -22.77 1.45
N SER A 78 29.74 -22.03 0.85
CA SER A 78 30.86 -21.46 1.60
C SER A 78 30.38 -20.33 2.54
N PRO A 79 31.12 -20.04 3.64
CA PRO A 79 30.78 -18.95 4.55
C PRO A 79 30.64 -17.59 3.84
N MET A 80 31.46 -17.32 2.83
CA MET A 80 31.38 -16.10 2.02
C MET A 80 30.08 -16.04 1.19
N GLN A 81 29.65 -17.17 0.62
CA GLN A 81 28.40 -17.24 -0.14
C GLN A 81 27.18 -17.05 0.78
N LEU A 82 27.22 -17.62 1.99
CA LEU A 82 26.17 -17.43 3.00
C LEU A 82 26.13 -15.97 3.46
N GLN A 83 27.27 -15.33 3.67
CA GLN A 83 27.33 -13.91 4.00
C GLN A 83 26.73 -13.05 2.89
N ALA A 84 27.06 -13.31 1.62
CA ALA A 84 26.50 -12.60 0.49
C ALA A 84 24.97 -12.76 0.40
N LEU A 85 24.46 -13.98 0.63
CA LEU A 85 23.02 -14.26 0.68
C LEU A 85 22.34 -13.52 1.84
N ALA A 86 22.94 -13.52 3.05
CA ALA A 86 22.41 -12.78 4.19
C ALA A 86 22.33 -11.27 3.89
N THR A 87 23.36 -10.71 3.24
CA THR A 87 23.36 -9.32 2.82
C THR A 87 22.29 -9.04 1.76
N GLN A 88 22.04 -9.96 0.83
CA GLN A 88 20.94 -9.84 -0.12
C GLN A 88 19.56 -9.92 0.54
N ILE A 89 19.36 -10.83 1.49
CA ILE A 89 18.12 -10.91 2.29
C ILE A 89 17.89 -9.58 3.00
N LEU A 90 18.92 -9.04 3.66
CA LEU A 90 18.82 -7.77 4.37
C LEU A 90 18.49 -6.62 3.41
N ASN A 91 19.26 -6.47 2.33
CA ASN A 91 19.12 -5.33 1.43
C ASN A 91 17.84 -5.36 0.60
N ASN A 92 17.33 -6.54 0.24
CA ASN A 92 16.22 -6.65 -0.71
C ASN A 92 14.89 -7.05 -0.07
N LEU A 93 14.92 -7.77 1.07
CA LEU A 93 13.71 -8.38 1.65
C LEU A 93 13.41 -7.89 3.07
N ALA A 94 14.42 -7.54 3.86
CA ALA A 94 14.24 -7.26 5.30
C ALA A 94 14.57 -5.83 5.73
N SER A 95 15.21 -5.00 4.90
CA SER A 95 15.54 -3.63 5.29
C SER A 95 14.40 -2.66 4.98
N ARG A 96 14.17 -1.74 5.93
CA ARG A 96 13.32 -0.56 5.72
C ARG A 96 13.80 0.28 4.54
N ASN A 97 15.09 0.24 4.23
CA ASN A 97 15.68 0.91 3.07
C ASN A 97 15.17 0.33 1.75
N ALA A 98 14.97 -0.99 1.65
CA ALA A 98 14.40 -1.62 0.47
C ALA A 98 12.99 -1.07 0.17
N VAL A 99 12.16 -0.99 1.22
CA VAL A 99 10.80 -0.44 1.14
C VAL A 99 10.82 1.05 0.79
N THR A 100 11.71 1.83 1.40
CA THR A 100 11.87 3.27 1.10
C THR A 100 12.36 3.50 -0.33
N SER A 101 13.31 2.69 -0.81
CA SER A 101 13.82 2.76 -2.18
C SER A 101 12.75 2.39 -3.20
N ALA A 102 11.95 1.34 -2.93
CA ALA A 102 10.80 0.97 -3.75
C ALA A 102 9.74 2.09 -3.79
N ALA A 103 9.44 2.71 -2.64
CA ALA A 103 8.50 3.82 -2.56
C ALA A 103 8.98 5.06 -3.34
N ASN A 104 10.27 5.40 -3.25
CA ASN A 104 10.84 6.50 -4.03
C ASN A 104 10.77 6.21 -5.53
N TYR A 105 11.13 4.99 -5.94
CA TYR A 105 11.06 4.58 -7.34
C TYR A 105 9.63 4.58 -7.87
N LEU A 106 8.65 4.16 -7.06
CA LEU A 106 7.23 4.25 -7.38
C LEU A 106 6.78 5.70 -7.57
N TRP A 107 7.18 6.59 -6.68
CA TRP A 107 6.87 8.02 -6.80
C TRP A 107 7.44 8.64 -8.07
N ASP A 108 8.68 8.30 -8.44
CA ASP A 108 9.27 8.74 -9.70
C ASP A 108 8.50 8.21 -10.92
N ALA A 109 8.08 6.95 -10.88
CA ALA A 109 7.27 6.33 -11.93
C ALA A 109 5.89 7.00 -12.07
N ILE A 110 5.22 7.27 -10.95
CA ILE A 110 3.93 7.98 -10.91
C ILE A 110 4.07 9.34 -11.56
N HIS A 111 5.01 10.17 -11.13
CA HIS A 111 5.17 11.51 -11.70
C HIS A 111 5.51 11.44 -13.20
N ALA A 112 6.35 10.48 -13.61
CA ALA A 112 6.71 10.29 -15.00
C ALA A 112 5.55 9.79 -15.89
N GLY A 113 4.48 9.25 -15.30
CA GLY A 113 3.39 8.63 -16.06
C GLY A 113 3.67 7.18 -16.46
N ASP A 114 4.69 6.54 -15.88
CA ASP A 114 5.18 5.23 -16.31
C ASP A 114 4.51 4.09 -15.53
N VAL A 115 3.35 3.66 -16.04
CA VAL A 115 2.55 2.58 -15.44
C VAL A 115 3.27 1.22 -15.47
N GLY A 116 4.16 0.98 -16.44
CA GLY A 116 4.94 -0.25 -16.50
C GLY A 116 5.91 -0.34 -15.32
N ARG A 117 6.65 0.75 -15.07
CA ARG A 117 7.53 0.84 -13.90
C ARG A 117 6.77 0.78 -12.58
N MET A 118 5.52 1.26 -12.52
CA MET A 118 4.68 1.10 -11.32
C MET A 118 4.35 -0.37 -11.06
N GLU A 119 4.00 -1.12 -12.09
CA GLU A 119 3.69 -2.55 -12.00
C GLU A 119 4.89 -3.37 -11.52
N ASP A 120 6.08 -3.07 -12.04
CA ASP A 120 7.33 -3.75 -11.65
C ASP A 120 7.64 -3.62 -10.15
N VAL A 121 7.14 -2.57 -9.50
CA VAL A 121 7.35 -2.30 -8.07
C VAL A 121 6.34 -3.03 -7.19
N LEU A 122 5.16 -3.39 -7.70
CA LEU A 122 4.10 -4.02 -6.90
C LEU A 122 4.58 -5.24 -6.09
N PRO A 123 5.38 -6.19 -6.64
CA PRO A 123 5.88 -7.32 -5.86
C PRO A 123 6.78 -6.92 -4.68
N THR A 124 7.45 -5.78 -4.74
CA THR A 124 8.28 -5.27 -3.63
C THR A 124 7.46 -4.61 -2.51
N LEU A 125 6.20 -4.28 -2.77
CA LEU A 125 5.28 -3.68 -1.78
C LEU A 125 4.55 -4.73 -0.91
N LEU A 126 4.77 -6.03 -1.18
CA LEU A 126 4.19 -7.17 -0.44
C LEU A 126 4.66 -7.32 1.01
N ASN A 127 5.48 -6.38 1.50
CA ASN A 127 5.89 -6.28 2.91
C ASN A 127 5.25 -5.06 3.61
N SER A 128 4.27 -4.41 2.98
CA SER A 128 3.59 -3.22 3.51
C SER A 128 2.26 -3.57 4.18
N ASN A 129 1.65 -2.61 4.86
CA ASN A 129 0.30 -2.76 5.42
C ASN A 129 -0.79 -3.03 4.35
N HIS A 130 -0.44 -2.89 3.06
CA HIS A 130 -1.35 -3.04 1.92
C HIS A 130 -1.09 -4.34 1.13
N THR A 131 -0.49 -5.34 1.78
CA THR A 131 -0.05 -6.57 1.11
C THR A 131 -1.21 -7.32 0.46
N ILE A 132 -2.38 -7.37 1.11
CA ILE A 132 -3.56 -8.08 0.59
C ILE A 132 -4.07 -7.38 -0.67
N GLU A 133 -4.24 -6.06 -0.61
CA GLU A 133 -4.72 -5.25 -1.73
C GLU A 133 -3.76 -5.32 -2.92
N VAL A 134 -2.45 -5.33 -2.67
CA VAL A 134 -1.43 -5.50 -3.71
C VAL A 134 -1.46 -6.92 -4.30
N LEU A 135 -1.67 -7.97 -3.49
CA LEU A 135 -1.82 -9.34 -3.98
C LEU A 135 -3.05 -9.53 -4.85
N GLU A 136 -4.20 -9.01 -4.41
CA GLU A 136 -5.45 -9.02 -5.17
C GLU A 136 -5.26 -8.30 -6.51
N LEU A 137 -4.67 -7.10 -6.49
CA LEU A 137 -4.37 -6.36 -7.72
C LEU A 137 -3.45 -7.16 -8.67
N ILE A 138 -2.36 -7.75 -8.16
CA ILE A 138 -1.46 -8.56 -8.99
C ILE A 138 -2.20 -9.78 -9.56
N GLN A 139 -3.01 -10.47 -8.76
CA GLN A 139 -3.78 -11.64 -9.19
C GLN A 139 -4.80 -11.27 -10.26
N GLU A 140 -5.59 -10.24 -10.01
CA GLU A 140 -6.58 -9.71 -10.95
C GLU A 140 -5.92 -9.34 -12.27
N MET A 141 -4.83 -8.57 -12.20
CA MET A 141 -4.07 -8.21 -13.38
C MET A 141 -3.57 -9.45 -14.09
N GLN A 142 -2.81 -10.33 -13.46
CA GLN A 142 -2.10 -11.42 -14.14
C GLN A 142 -2.99 -12.57 -14.60
N LYS A 143 -4.05 -12.90 -13.86
CA LYS A 143 -4.81 -14.15 -14.03
C LYS A 143 -6.28 -13.95 -14.37
N GLU A 144 -6.92 -12.90 -13.86
CA GLU A 144 -8.38 -12.79 -13.97
C GLU A 144 -8.82 -11.85 -15.10
N TRP A 145 -8.13 -10.73 -15.28
CA TRP A 145 -8.50 -9.75 -16.29
C TRP A 145 -8.06 -10.19 -17.69
N PRO A 146 -8.99 -10.18 -18.67
CA PRO A 146 -8.64 -10.24 -20.07
C PRO A 146 -7.62 -9.15 -20.44
N GLU A 147 -6.70 -9.48 -21.34
CA GLU A 147 -5.60 -8.58 -21.73
C GLU A 147 -6.11 -7.21 -22.23
N SER A 148 -7.25 -7.18 -22.92
CA SER A 148 -7.89 -5.94 -23.37
C SER A 148 -8.33 -5.05 -22.21
N ILE A 149 -8.90 -5.63 -21.15
CA ILE A 149 -9.35 -4.92 -19.95
C ILE A 149 -8.15 -4.45 -19.14
N ARG A 150 -7.15 -5.32 -18.94
CA ARG A 150 -5.91 -4.98 -18.24
C ARG A 150 -5.23 -3.76 -18.86
N ASN A 151 -5.05 -3.76 -20.18
CA ASN A 151 -4.41 -2.66 -20.88
C ASN A 151 -5.24 -1.38 -20.84
N TYR A 152 -6.56 -1.51 -20.97
CA TYR A 152 -7.46 -0.36 -20.84
C TYR A 152 -7.39 0.27 -19.45
N ILE A 153 -7.39 -0.54 -18.38
CA ILE A 153 -7.26 -0.07 -17.00
C ILE A 153 -5.90 0.61 -16.77
N LYS A 154 -4.81 -0.03 -17.17
CA LYS A 154 -3.45 0.51 -17.06
C LYS A 154 -3.31 1.88 -17.76
N GLN A 155 -3.90 2.02 -18.94
CA GLN A 155 -3.76 3.25 -19.74
C GLN A 155 -4.64 4.40 -19.25
N ASN A 156 -5.77 4.13 -18.60
CA ASN A 156 -6.80 5.16 -18.37
C ASN A 156 -7.18 5.41 -16.91
N TYR A 157 -6.93 4.47 -16.00
CA TYR A 157 -7.48 4.52 -14.63
C TYR A 157 -6.43 4.61 -13.52
N TRP A 158 -5.17 4.32 -13.81
CA TRP A 158 -4.12 4.35 -12.78
C TRP A 158 -3.64 5.78 -12.51
N LEU A 159 -3.49 6.56 -13.58
CA LEU A 159 -2.94 7.90 -13.52
C LEU A 159 -3.85 8.90 -14.22
N VAL A 160 -3.88 10.10 -13.67
CA VAL A 160 -4.55 11.26 -14.25
C VAL A 160 -3.60 12.44 -14.27
N THR A 161 -3.76 13.32 -15.25
CA THR A 161 -3.08 14.62 -15.28
C THR A 161 -4.10 15.71 -15.58
N TRP A 162 -4.13 16.74 -14.73
CA TRP A 162 -5.05 17.88 -14.88
C TRP A 162 -4.56 18.89 -15.91
N MET A 163 -3.24 18.99 -16.08
CA MET A 163 -2.60 20.04 -16.88
C MET A 163 -1.90 19.52 -18.14
N GLY A 164 -1.78 18.19 -18.31
CA GLY A 164 -1.06 17.59 -19.43
C GLY A 164 0.43 17.94 -19.46
N LYS A 165 1.02 18.32 -18.31
CA LYS A 165 2.42 18.69 -18.21
C LYS A 165 3.29 17.47 -17.90
N PRO A 166 4.55 17.43 -18.37
CA PRO A 166 5.51 16.43 -17.91
C PRO A 166 5.65 16.48 -16.39
N ASN A 167 5.84 15.32 -15.75
CA ASN A 167 6.00 15.19 -14.29
C ASN A 167 4.80 15.70 -13.46
N SER A 168 3.60 15.74 -14.04
CA SER A 168 2.36 16.18 -13.37
C SER A 168 1.28 15.09 -13.27
N TRP A 169 1.69 13.84 -13.47
CA TRP A 169 0.82 12.69 -13.30
C TRP A 169 0.62 12.39 -11.81
N MET A 170 -0.58 11.94 -11.48
CA MET A 170 -0.98 11.58 -10.12
C MET A 170 -1.86 10.34 -10.15
N LEU A 171 -1.83 9.56 -9.07
CA LEU A 171 -2.74 8.44 -8.86
C LEU A 171 -4.20 8.92 -8.92
N PHE A 172 -5.06 8.19 -9.64
CA PHE A 172 -6.46 8.57 -9.80
C PHE A 172 -7.20 8.69 -8.45
N ASP A 173 -6.95 7.77 -7.53
CA ASP A 173 -7.58 7.79 -6.20
C ASP A 173 -7.17 9.03 -5.39
N LEU A 174 -5.88 9.39 -5.43
CA LEU A 174 -5.40 10.62 -4.79
C LEU A 174 -6.03 11.87 -5.44
N ALA A 175 -6.19 11.87 -6.76
CA ALA A 175 -6.88 12.95 -7.47
C ALA A 175 -8.34 13.09 -7.03
N GLN A 176 -9.01 11.97 -6.78
CA GLN A 176 -10.37 11.94 -6.24
C GLN A 176 -10.40 12.43 -4.79
N GLU A 177 -9.43 12.04 -3.96
CA GLU A 177 -9.31 12.49 -2.57
C GLU A 177 -9.05 14.00 -2.48
N GLU A 178 -8.16 14.54 -3.33
CA GLU A 178 -7.94 15.98 -3.46
C GLU A 178 -9.22 16.72 -3.87
N ASN A 179 -9.95 16.19 -4.86
CA ASN A 179 -11.23 16.76 -5.29
C ASN A 179 -12.27 16.74 -4.15
N ILE A 180 -12.40 15.63 -3.43
CA ILE A 180 -13.30 15.54 -2.27
C ILE A 180 -12.90 16.54 -1.17
N THR A 181 -11.59 16.68 -0.93
CA THR A 181 -11.03 17.62 0.05
C THR A 181 -11.32 19.06 -0.34
N ASP A 182 -11.20 19.40 -1.62
CA ASP A 182 -11.50 20.73 -2.14
C ASP A 182 -12.96 21.12 -1.87
N ILE A 183 -13.87 20.17 -2.11
CA ILE A 183 -15.31 20.33 -1.92
C ILE A 183 -15.66 20.42 -0.43
N LYS A 184 -15.09 19.55 0.41
CA LYS A 184 -15.49 19.45 1.81
C LYS A 184 -14.83 20.51 2.70
N ILE A 185 -13.57 20.83 2.45
CA ILE A 185 -12.70 21.52 3.41
C ILE A 185 -12.18 22.85 2.87
N VAL A 186 -11.62 22.88 1.66
CA VAL A 186 -10.79 24.00 1.21
C VAL A 186 -11.60 25.13 0.60
N ASN A 187 -12.32 24.89 -0.50
CA ASN A 187 -12.92 25.97 -1.30
C ASN A 187 -14.40 26.21 -1.02
N TYR A 188 -15.14 25.16 -0.65
CA TYR A 188 -16.59 25.25 -0.55
C TYR A 188 -17.13 25.12 0.87
N GLN A 189 -16.30 24.59 1.79
CA GLN A 189 -16.68 24.30 3.19
C GLN A 189 -18.13 23.82 3.29
N ALA A 190 -18.48 22.84 2.46
CA ALA A 190 -19.82 22.29 2.36
C ALA A 190 -20.24 21.70 3.71
N LEU A 191 -20.77 22.54 4.60
CA LEU A 191 -21.18 22.25 5.99
C LEU A 191 -20.05 21.80 6.95
N GLY A 192 -18.77 21.90 6.57
CA GLY A 192 -17.66 21.39 7.37
C GLY A 192 -17.64 19.85 7.43
N PRO A 193 -16.86 19.24 8.35
CA PRO A 193 -16.87 17.79 8.53
C PRO A 193 -18.28 17.32 8.94
N GLY A 194 -19.00 16.68 8.00
CA GLY A 194 -20.39 16.23 8.21
C GLY A 194 -21.36 16.51 7.04
N GLY A 195 -20.92 17.16 5.97
CA GLY A 195 -21.75 17.35 4.77
C GLY A 195 -22.28 16.03 4.19
N SER A 196 -23.60 15.91 4.09
CA SER A 196 -24.25 14.70 3.59
C SER A 196 -24.06 14.53 2.09
N MET A 197 -23.99 13.28 1.60
CA MET A 197 -23.82 13.00 0.17
C MET A 197 -24.91 13.64 -0.72
N PRO A 198 -26.19 13.72 -0.29
CA PRO A 198 -27.21 14.48 -1.02
C PRO A 198 -26.90 15.98 -1.18
N TYR A 199 -26.30 16.60 -0.16
CA TYR A 199 -25.89 18.00 -0.24
C TYR A 199 -24.74 18.18 -1.23
N LEU A 200 -23.74 17.30 -1.19
CA LEU A 200 -22.62 17.31 -2.13
C LEU A 200 -23.11 17.18 -3.58
N MET A 201 -24.04 16.27 -3.85
CA MET A 201 -24.65 16.13 -5.19
C MET A 201 -25.41 17.39 -5.63
N LYS A 202 -26.05 18.11 -4.71
CA LYS A 202 -26.74 19.37 -5.02
C LYS A 202 -25.77 20.51 -5.38
N VAL A 203 -24.63 20.59 -4.69
CA VAL A 203 -23.66 21.69 -4.87
C VAL A 203 -22.68 21.41 -6.01
N SER A 204 -22.37 20.15 -6.28
CA SER A 204 -21.37 19.74 -7.29
C SER A 204 -21.56 20.38 -8.67
N PRO A 205 -22.78 20.50 -9.24
CA PRO A 205 -22.97 21.16 -10.53
C PRO A 205 -22.60 22.66 -10.55
N ALA A 206 -22.63 23.33 -9.40
CA ALA A 206 -22.32 24.75 -9.29
C ALA A 206 -20.81 25.05 -9.07
N ILE A 207 -20.02 24.03 -8.73
CA ILE A 207 -18.59 24.14 -8.44
C ILE A 207 -17.81 24.85 -9.56
N PRO A 208 -17.95 24.49 -10.85
CA PRO A 208 -17.18 25.13 -11.92
C PRO A 208 -17.44 26.65 -12.00
N ALA A 209 -18.70 27.08 -11.85
CA ALA A 209 -19.06 28.49 -11.87
C ALA A 209 -18.47 29.26 -10.67
N LEU A 210 -18.45 28.60 -9.51
CA LEU A 210 -17.87 29.17 -8.29
C LEU A 210 -16.34 29.30 -8.39
N HIS A 211 -15.63 28.32 -8.97
CA HIS A 211 -14.19 28.41 -9.23
C HIS A 211 -13.87 29.61 -10.14
N ILE A 212 -14.66 29.83 -11.19
CA ILE A 212 -14.50 30.99 -12.10
C ILE A 212 -14.64 32.30 -11.33
N SER A 213 -15.67 32.42 -10.49
CA SER A 213 -15.92 33.61 -9.67
C SER A 213 -14.78 33.89 -8.68
N GLN A 214 -14.27 32.87 -8.00
CA GLN A 214 -13.13 33.00 -7.08
C GLN A 214 -11.85 33.41 -7.81
N SER A 215 -11.55 32.77 -8.94
CA SER A 215 -10.40 33.09 -9.79
C SER A 215 -10.40 34.55 -10.24
N TYR A 216 -11.57 35.07 -10.63
CA TYR A 216 -11.74 36.47 -11.02
C TYR A 216 -11.48 37.42 -9.84
N THR A 217 -11.97 37.07 -8.65
CA THR A 217 -11.83 37.89 -7.43
C THR A 217 -10.38 37.95 -6.96
N MET A 218 -9.69 36.80 -6.92
CA MET A 218 -8.28 36.70 -6.54
C MET A 218 -7.36 37.45 -7.51
N ASN A 219 -7.58 37.31 -8.82
CA ASN A 219 -6.81 38.03 -9.83
C ASN A 219 -6.99 39.55 -9.75
N ASN A 220 -8.20 40.02 -9.42
CA ASN A 220 -8.46 41.44 -9.22
C ASN A 220 -7.85 41.98 -7.92
N GLN A 221 -7.87 41.21 -6.83
CA GLN A 221 -7.15 41.58 -5.60
C GLN A 221 -5.63 41.65 -5.82
N ALA A 222 -5.05 40.67 -6.52
CA ALA A 222 -3.63 40.63 -6.85
C ALA A 222 -3.17 41.72 -7.84
N ARG A 223 -4.10 42.29 -8.63
CA ARG A 223 -3.86 43.48 -9.46
C ARG A 223 -3.94 44.78 -8.64
N ARG A 224 -4.87 44.86 -7.69
CA ARG A 224 -5.02 46.02 -6.80
C ARG A 224 -3.88 46.17 -5.79
N SER A 225 -3.22 45.08 -5.39
CA SER A 225 -2.05 45.12 -4.51
C SER A 225 -0.72 45.42 -5.21
N ARG A 226 -0.73 45.51 -6.55
CA ARG A 226 0.44 45.85 -7.38
C ARG A 226 0.40 47.28 -7.92
N LEU A 227 -0.62 48.05 -7.57
CA LEU A 227 -0.76 49.49 -7.79
C LEU A 227 -0.52 50.22 -6.48
#